data_AF-A0A139QAW3-F1
#
_entry.id   AF-A0A139QAW3-F1
#
_cell.length_a   1.000
_cell.length_b   1.000
_cell.length_c   1.000
_cell.angle_alpha   90.00
_cell.angle_beta   90.00
_cell.angle_gamma   90.00
#
_symmetry.space_group_name_H-M   'P 1'
#
loop_
_entity.id
_entity.type
_entity.pdbx_description
1 polymer ?
#
loop_
_entity_poly.entity_id
_entity_poly.type
_entity_poly.pdbx_seq_one_letter_code
_entity_poly.pdbx_strand_id
1 'polypeptide(L)'
;MKKGDYLLYYSPKYDMNGQDKLQAFVAVGKIIDDKAYQVEQFEGFFPFRRNVEYYQPVKDCSIEEARQHPEWKDYTSRLRYGHFEVSKDFFFYIFQHMKVDDEV
;
A
#
# COMPACT_ATOMS: atom_id res chain seq x y z
N MET A 1 -5.11 -6.97 -10.06
CA MET A 1 -3.98 -6.05 -10.24
C MET A 1 -3.23 -6.42 -11.52
N LYS A 2 -3.08 -5.48 -12.44
CA LYS A 2 -2.42 -5.63 -13.75
C LYS A 2 -1.35 -4.54 -13.92
N LYS A 3 -0.54 -4.66 -14.97
CA LYS A 3 0.43 -3.62 -15.35
C LYS A 3 -0.25 -2.26 -15.47
N GLY A 4 0.35 -1.25 -14.88
CA GLY A 4 -0.15 0.12 -14.85
C GLY A 4 -1.11 0.44 -13.69
N ASP A 5 -1.57 -0.56 -12.93
CA ASP A 5 -2.28 -0.31 -11.68
C ASP A 5 -1.33 0.29 -10.63
N TYR A 6 -1.92 0.98 -9.65
CA TYR A 6 -1.19 1.55 -8.52
C TYR A 6 -1.52 0.79 -7.24
N LEU A 7 -0.54 0.76 -6.34
CA LEU A 7 -0.59 0.10 -5.05
C LEU A 7 -0.36 1.13 -3.94
N LEU A 8 -1.23 1.14 -2.93
CA LEU A 8 -0.96 1.71 -1.62
C LEU A 8 -0.65 0.57 -0.64
N TYR A 9 0.39 0.73 0.17
CA TYR A 9 0.77 -0.26 1.18
C TYR A 9 0.46 0.29 2.57
N TYR A 10 -0.45 -0.38 3.27
CA TYR A 10 -0.79 -0.07 4.65
C TYR A 10 -0.03 -0.99 5.61
N SER A 11 0.61 -0.42 6.62
CA SER A 11 1.26 -1.17 7.70
C SER A 11 0.52 -1.00 9.02
N PRO A 12 -0.02 -2.08 9.62
CA PRO A 12 -0.67 -2.00 10.93
C PRO A 12 0.32 -1.83 12.09
N LYS A 13 1.56 -2.32 11.95
CA LYS A 13 2.59 -2.36 12.99
C LYS A 13 3.97 -2.08 12.40
N TYR A 14 4.95 -1.72 13.23
CA TYR A 14 6.34 -1.60 12.79
C TYR A 14 6.95 -2.97 12.48
N ASP A 15 6.78 -3.91 13.41
CA ASP A 15 7.38 -5.24 13.32
C ASP A 15 6.33 -6.35 13.21
N MET A 16 6.66 -7.41 12.48
CA MET A 16 5.80 -8.56 12.28
C MET A 16 5.39 -9.24 13.60
N ASN A 17 6.34 -9.36 14.55
CA ASN A 17 6.12 -9.97 15.86
C ASN A 17 5.92 -8.94 16.98
N GLY A 18 6.03 -7.65 16.66
CA GLY A 18 5.89 -6.55 17.62
C GLY A 18 4.43 -6.25 17.96
N GLN A 19 4.26 -5.40 18.97
CA GLN A 19 2.96 -4.81 19.32
C GLN A 19 2.87 -3.31 19.00
N ASP A 20 4.00 -2.69 18.65
CA ASP A 20 4.07 -1.27 18.35
C ASP A 20 3.31 -0.96 17.06
N LYS A 21 2.35 -0.04 17.21
CA LYS A 21 1.44 0.35 16.14
C LYS A 21 2.12 1.37 15.24
N LEU A 22 2.05 1.12 13.93
CA LEU A 22 2.39 2.11 12.90
C LEU A 22 1.11 2.74 12.35
N GLN A 23 0.18 1.88 11.89
CA GLN A 23 -1.12 2.27 11.38
C GLN A 23 -1.05 3.43 10.38
N ALA A 24 -0.30 3.22 9.30
CA ALA A 24 -0.10 4.21 8.26
C ALA A 24 0.00 3.56 6.88
N PHE A 25 -0.30 4.34 5.84
CA PHE A 25 0.16 4.03 4.49
C PHE A 25 1.60 4.50 4.35
N VAL A 26 2.49 3.57 4.01
CA VAL A 26 3.97 3.75 4.12
C VAL A 26 4.68 3.63 2.78
N ALA A 27 4.00 3.09 1.76
CA ALA A 27 4.56 3.00 0.42
C ALA A 27 3.46 3.13 -0.64
N VAL A 28 3.85 3.68 -1.78
CA VAL A 28 3.01 3.79 -2.96
C VAL A 28 3.84 3.45 -4.18
N GLY A 29 3.26 2.73 -5.14
CA GLY A 29 3.99 2.29 -6.31
C GLY A 29 3.10 1.88 -7.47
N LYS A 30 3.72 1.64 -8.61
CA LYS A 30 3.08 1.24 -9.85
C LYS A 30 3.50 -0.18 -10.22
N ILE A 31 2.53 -0.98 -10.67
CA ILE A 31 2.79 -2.33 -11.14
C ILE A 31 3.40 -2.28 -12.54
N ILE A 32 4.57 -2.87 -12.71
CA ILE A 32 5.33 -2.78 -13.97
C ILE A 32 5.36 -4.08 -14.77
N ASP A 33 5.01 -5.20 -14.16
CA ASP A 33 5.00 -6.52 -14.82
C ASP A 33 3.65 -6.85 -15.48
N ASP A 34 3.71 -7.59 -16.57
CA ASP A 34 2.52 -8.02 -17.32
C ASP A 34 1.76 -9.16 -16.62
N LYS A 35 2.48 -10.06 -15.94
CA LYS A 35 1.91 -11.26 -15.29
C LYS A 35 2.49 -11.46 -13.89
N ALA A 36 1.64 -11.91 -12.97
CA ALA A 36 2.11 -12.43 -11.69
C ALA A 36 2.95 -13.69 -11.92
N TYR A 37 4.00 -13.84 -11.13
CA TYR A 37 4.94 -14.96 -11.24
C TYR A 37 5.17 -15.59 -9.87
N GLN A 38 5.65 -16.83 -9.85
CA GLN A 38 6.03 -17.54 -8.63
C GLN A 38 7.53 -17.79 -8.64
N VAL A 39 8.15 -17.64 -7.48
CA VAL A 39 9.56 -17.97 -7.24
C VAL A 39 9.63 -18.66 -5.89
N GLU A 40 10.50 -19.67 -5.77
CA GLU A 40 10.74 -20.33 -4.50
C GLU A 40 11.36 -19.34 -3.52
N GLN A 41 10.73 -19.16 -2.37
CA GLN A 41 11.28 -18.32 -1.30
C GLN A 41 11.85 -19.13 -0.15
N PHE A 42 11.28 -20.30 0.09
CA PHE A 42 11.74 -21.32 1.03
C PHE A 42 11.35 -22.67 0.44
N GLU A 43 11.95 -23.77 0.92
CA GLU A 43 11.72 -25.12 0.41
C GLU A 43 10.22 -25.44 0.28
N GLY A 44 9.76 -25.64 -0.95
CA GLY A 44 8.36 -25.96 -1.25
C GLY A 44 7.37 -24.78 -1.19
N PHE A 45 7.83 -23.54 -0.94
CA PHE A 45 6.98 -22.35 -0.82
C PHE A 45 7.17 -21.37 -1.99
N PHE A 46 6.15 -21.29 -2.84
CA PHE A 46 6.14 -20.54 -4.11
C PHE A 46 5.01 -19.49 -4.15
N PRO A 47 5.08 -18.40 -3.37
CA PRO A 47 4.03 -17.39 -3.41
C PRO A 47 4.02 -16.61 -4.73
N PHE A 48 2.83 -16.17 -5.15
CA PHE A 48 2.71 -15.23 -6.27
C PHE A 48 3.33 -13.87 -5.91
N ARG A 49 4.03 -13.28 -6.87
CA ARG A 49 4.76 -12.01 -6.77
C ARG A 49 4.39 -11.09 -7.94
N ARG A 50 4.55 -9.79 -7.68
CA ARG A 50 4.42 -8.70 -8.66
C ARG A 50 5.62 -7.77 -8.54
N ASN A 51 6.08 -7.26 -9.67
CA ASN A 51 7.05 -6.17 -9.70
C ASN A 51 6.38 -4.81 -9.50
N VAL A 52 6.91 -4.02 -8.57
CA VAL A 52 6.42 -2.69 -8.21
C VAL A 52 7.57 -1.69 -8.37
N GLU A 53 7.33 -0.62 -9.12
CA GLU A 53 8.18 0.57 -9.11
C GLU A 53 7.62 1.54 -8.06
N TYR A 54 8.40 1.81 -7.01
CA TYR A 54 7.95 2.63 -5.89
C TYR A 54 8.25 4.11 -6.11
N TYR A 55 7.30 4.97 -5.70
CA TYR A 55 7.55 6.40 -5.59
C TYR A 55 8.39 6.68 -4.36
N GLN A 56 9.52 7.36 -4.55
CA GLN A 56 10.41 7.78 -3.47
C GLN A 56 11.04 9.14 -3.82
N PRO A 57 11.18 10.07 -2.85
CA PRO A 57 10.74 9.93 -1.45
C PRO A 57 9.21 10.07 -1.29
N VAL A 58 8.68 9.43 -0.26
CA VAL A 58 7.30 9.64 0.24
C VAL A 58 7.33 9.67 1.76
N LYS A 59 6.42 10.43 2.36
CA LYS A 59 6.14 10.38 3.80
C LYS A 59 4.97 9.45 4.09
N ASP A 60 4.89 8.99 5.33
CA ASP A 60 3.77 8.17 5.79
C ASP A 60 2.47 8.99 5.83
N CYS A 61 1.37 8.40 5.37
CA CYS A 61 0.02 8.93 5.62
C CYS A 61 -0.60 8.14 6.78
N SER A 62 -0.80 8.81 7.91
CA SER A 62 -1.36 8.18 9.10
C SER A 62 -2.81 7.68 8.87
N ILE A 63 -3.24 6.72 9.68
CA ILE A 63 -4.64 6.27 9.70
C ILE A 63 -5.62 7.39 10.07
N GLU A 64 -5.19 8.38 10.86
CA GLU A 64 -6.07 9.49 11.27
C GLU A 64 -6.36 10.46 10.12
N GLU A 65 -5.38 10.68 9.23
CA GLU A 65 -5.59 11.40 7.97
C GLU A 65 -6.49 10.58 7.03
N ALA A 66 -6.19 9.29 6.84
CA ALA A 66 -6.97 8.43 5.97
C ALA A 66 -8.47 8.34 6.36
N ARG A 67 -8.77 8.38 7.66
CA ARG A 67 -10.12 8.36 8.23
C ARG A 67 -10.96 9.59 7.89
N GLN A 68 -10.35 10.70 7.48
CA GLN A 68 -11.08 11.89 7.06
C GLN A 68 -11.76 11.70 5.70
N HIS A 69 -11.30 10.74 4.88
CA HIS A 69 -11.93 10.44 3.60
C HIS A 69 -13.30 9.73 3.80
N PRO A 70 -14.38 10.17 3.13
CA PRO A 70 -15.72 9.57 3.29
C PRO A 70 -15.76 8.05 3.07
N GLU A 71 -15.03 7.56 2.07
CA GLU A 71 -14.96 6.13 1.71
C GLU A 71 -14.15 5.26 2.70
N TRP A 72 -13.47 5.84 3.70
CA TRP A 72 -12.65 5.06 4.65
C TRP A 72 -13.43 3.91 5.31
N LYS A 73 -14.71 4.15 5.62
CA LYS A 73 -15.60 3.17 6.28
C LYS A 73 -15.80 1.90 5.44
N ASP A 74 -15.71 2.01 4.12
CA ASP A 74 -15.87 0.89 3.19
C ASP A 74 -14.61 0.03 3.11
N TYR A 75 -13.44 0.61 3.45
CA TYR A 75 -12.14 -0.04 3.34
C TYR A 75 -11.60 -0.58 4.68
N THR A 76 -11.94 0.05 5.80
CA THR A 76 -11.31 -0.26 7.10
C THR A 76 -11.42 -1.72 7.53
N SER A 77 -12.54 -2.39 7.24
CA SER A 77 -12.75 -3.80 7.61
C SER A 77 -11.92 -4.76 6.74
N ARG A 78 -11.48 -4.29 5.56
CA ARG A 78 -10.80 -5.07 4.53
C ARG A 78 -9.28 -5.06 4.65
N LEU A 79 -8.71 -4.13 5.41
CA LEU A 79 -7.26 -3.99 5.63
C LEU A 79 -6.56 -5.25 6.15
N ARG A 80 -7.31 -6.20 6.73
CA ARG A 80 -6.78 -7.48 7.23
C ARG A 80 -6.90 -8.65 6.24
N TYR A 81 -7.51 -8.47 5.08
CA TYR A 81 -7.82 -9.55 4.13
C TYR A 81 -6.94 -9.52 2.88
N GLY A 82 -5.72 -8.99 3.00
CA GLY A 82 -4.78 -8.88 1.89
C GLY A 82 -5.04 -7.62 1.07
N HIS A 83 -4.96 -7.74 -0.25
CA HIS A 83 -5.13 -6.60 -1.16
C HIS A 83 -6.58 -6.49 -1.65
N PHE A 84 -7.02 -5.26 -1.87
CA PHE A 84 -8.32 -4.97 -2.45
C PHE A 84 -8.27 -3.68 -3.27
N GLU A 85 -9.23 -3.54 -4.17
CA GLU A 85 -9.41 -2.34 -4.97
C GLU A 85 -10.06 -1.22 -4.13
N VAL A 86 -9.52 -0.02 -4.28
CA VAL A 86 -10.04 1.24 -3.75
C VAL A 86 -10.38 2.17 -4.92
N SER A 87 -11.24 3.15 -4.68
CA SER A 87 -11.53 4.17 -5.68
C SER A 87 -10.27 4.96 -6.05
N LYS A 88 -10.31 5.54 -7.25
CA LYS A 88 -9.29 6.49 -7.72
C LYS A 88 -9.21 7.71 -6.79
N ASP A 89 -10.36 8.18 -6.29
CA ASP A 89 -10.47 9.35 -5.42
C ASP A 89 -9.75 9.12 -4.08
N PHE A 90 -10.08 8.02 -3.39
CA PHE A 90 -9.40 7.62 -2.16
C PHE A 90 -7.90 7.42 -2.37
N PHE A 91 -7.49 6.79 -3.49
CA PHE A 91 -6.08 6.63 -3.81
C PHE A 91 -5.36 7.97 -3.89
N PHE A 92 -5.91 8.94 -4.64
CA PHE A 92 -5.29 10.26 -4.78
C PHE A 92 -5.25 11.04 -3.49
N TYR A 93 -6.31 10.96 -2.68
CA TYR A 93 -6.34 11.57 -1.36
C TYR A 93 -5.16 11.10 -0.51
N ILE A 94 -4.99 9.79 -0.33
CA ILE A 94 -3.85 9.23 0.43
C ILE A 94 -2.53 9.61 -0.23
N PHE A 95 -2.41 9.47 -1.55
CA PHE A 95 -1.16 9.77 -2.25
C PHE A 95 -0.74 11.24 -2.10
N GLN A 96 -1.67 12.18 -2.11
CA GLN A 96 -1.39 13.60 -1.85
C GLN A 96 -0.80 13.83 -0.46
N HIS A 97 -1.33 13.16 0.56
CA HIS A 97 -0.78 13.21 1.91
C HIS A 97 0.59 12.52 2.02
N MET A 98 0.92 11.58 1.13
CA MET A 98 2.22 10.90 1.11
C MET A 98 3.30 11.66 0.34
N LYS A 99 2.94 12.65 -0.49
CA LYS A 99 3.94 13.45 -1.21
C LYS A 99 4.78 14.26 -0.22
N VAL A 100 6.08 14.26 -0.46
CA VAL A 100 6.98 15.22 0.14
C VAL A 100 6.89 16.48 -0.70
N ASP A 101 6.72 17.64 -0.06
CA ASP A 101 6.79 18.92 -0.79
C ASP A 101 8.21 19.06 -1.34
N ASP A 102 8.34 19.44 -2.61
CA ASP A 102 9.67 19.78 -3.15
C ASP A 102 10.19 20.95 -2.31
N GLU A 103 11.27 20.72 -1.53
CA GLU A 103 12.03 21.81 -0.94
C GLU A 103 12.55 22.67 -2.10
N VAL A 104 12.03 23.88 -2.23
CA VAL A 104 12.52 24.92 -3.17
C VAL A 104 13.84 25.46 -2.67
#